data_AF-F6HPG6-F1
#
_entry.id   AF-F6HPG6-F1
#
_cell.length_a   1.000
_cell.length_b   1.000
_cell.length_c   1.000
_cell.angle_alpha   90.00
_cell.angle_beta   90.00
_cell.angle_gamma   90.00
#
_symmetry.space_group_name_H-M   'P 1'
#
loop_
_entity.id
_entity.type
_entity.pdbx_description
1 polymer ?
#
loop_
_entity_poly.entity_id
_entity_poly.type
_entity_poly.pdbx_seq_one_letter_code
_entity_poly.pdbx_strand_id
1 'polypeptide(L)'
;MFEGVGKASIVAFRSGVVMGFLLAANDLLVLYIAINLFMLYYSDDWEGLFEAVTGYGLGRSSMALFGRVGGGIYAKAANVGVNLVGKVERNIPKDDLRNLVVIANNVGDKVGDITGMGSYFFGSMMSHPILLLLLLPSHHLVSIMISLLCVIPCLSVPWVFLFV
;
A
#
# COMPACT_ATOMS: atom_id res chain seq x y z
N MET A 1 -20.06 -0.22 -25.27
CA MET A 1 -21.18 -1.13 -24.97
C MET A 1 -20.97 -1.63 -23.55
N PHE A 2 -21.81 -1.18 -22.60
CA PHE A 2 -21.61 -1.49 -21.18
C PHE A 2 -22.12 -2.90 -20.87
N GLU A 3 -21.22 -3.80 -20.48
CA GLU A 3 -21.50 -5.24 -20.33
C GLU A 3 -22.09 -5.64 -18.96
N GLY A 4 -22.83 -4.74 -18.32
CA GLY A 4 -23.50 -4.98 -17.04
C GLY A 4 -22.57 -4.94 -15.81
N VAL A 5 -23.19 -4.92 -14.63
CA VAL A 5 -22.49 -4.75 -13.33
C VAL A 5 -21.54 -5.91 -13.02
N GLY A 6 -21.86 -7.12 -13.47
CA GLY A 6 -21.05 -8.32 -13.20
C GLY A 6 -19.63 -8.22 -13.76
N LYS A 7 -19.48 -7.83 -15.03
CA LYS A 7 -18.16 -7.66 -15.65
C LYS A 7 -17.39 -6.47 -15.09
N ALA A 8 -18.08 -5.37 -14.79
CA ALA A 8 -17.47 -4.20 -14.17
C ALA A 8 -16.90 -4.53 -12.78
N SER A 9 -17.62 -5.31 -11.97
CA SER A 9 -17.18 -5.75 -10.65
C SER A 9 -15.94 -6.64 -10.72
N ILE A 10 -15.89 -7.59 -11.66
CA ILE A 10 -14.73 -8.47 -11.84
C ILE A 10 -13.48 -7.68 -12.23
N VAL A 11 -13.59 -6.70 -13.12
CA VAL A 11 -12.45 -5.85 -13.53
C VAL A 11 -11.98 -4.99 -12.35
N ALA A 12 -12.91 -4.37 -11.60
CA ALA A 12 -12.57 -3.60 -10.42
C ALA A 12 -11.88 -4.46 -9.36
N PHE A 13 -12.42 -5.65 -9.06
CA PHE A 13 -11.83 -6.59 -8.10
C PHE A 13 -10.44 -7.05 -8.52
N ARG A 14 -10.27 -7.49 -9.77
CA ARG A 14 -8.96 -7.88 -10.33
C ARG A 14 -7.92 -6.80 -10.15
N SER A 15 -8.26 -5.54 -10.46
CA SER A 15 -7.33 -4.41 -10.30
C SER A 15 -6.91 -4.18 -8.83
N GLY A 16 -7.84 -4.36 -7.88
CA GLY A 16 -7.54 -4.27 -6.44
C GLY A 16 -6.63 -5.39 -5.95
N VAL A 17 -6.86 -6.62 -6.43
CA VAL A 17 -6.03 -7.79 -6.12
C VAL A 17 -4.59 -7.58 -6.59
N VAL A 18 -4.38 -7.04 -7.79
CA VAL A 18 -3.02 -6.74 -8.31
C VAL A 18 -2.28 -5.77 -7.39
N MET A 19 -2.94 -4.68 -6.97
CA MET A 19 -2.35 -3.72 -6.05
C MET A 19 -1.97 -4.37 -4.71
N GLY A 20 -2.89 -5.15 -4.11
CA GLY A 20 -2.65 -5.80 -2.82
C GLY A 20 -1.49 -6.79 -2.84
N PHE A 21 -1.45 -7.68 -3.85
CA PHE A 21 -0.37 -8.67 -3.97
C PHE A 21 0.98 -8.02 -4.27
N LEU A 22 1.04 -7.02 -5.16
CA LEU A 22 2.29 -6.32 -5.46
C LEU A 22 2.84 -5.60 -4.23
N LEU A 23 1.99 -4.92 -3.46
CA LEU A 23 2.43 -4.25 -2.24
C LEU A 23 2.93 -5.26 -1.21
N ALA A 24 2.18 -6.32 -0.93
CA ALA A 24 2.57 -7.32 0.05
C ALA A 24 3.85 -8.08 -0.33
N ALA A 25 3.97 -8.52 -1.58
CA ALA A 25 5.14 -9.28 -2.04
C ALA A 25 6.40 -8.41 -2.10
N ASN A 26 6.30 -7.20 -2.63
CA ASN A 26 7.43 -6.27 -2.67
C ASN A 26 7.87 -5.87 -1.26
N ASP A 27 6.91 -5.71 -0.35
CA ASP A 27 7.21 -5.38 1.03
C ASP A 27 8.08 -6.44 1.73
N LEU A 28 7.66 -7.70 1.62
CA LEU A 28 8.37 -8.84 2.15
C LEU A 28 9.76 -9.02 1.53
N LEU A 29 9.86 -8.82 0.22
CA LEU A 29 11.11 -8.91 -0.51
C LEU A 29 12.13 -7.87 -0.03
N VAL A 30 11.71 -6.61 0.12
CA VAL A 30 12.63 -5.54 0.57
C VAL A 30 13.06 -5.77 2.01
N LEU A 31 12.15 -6.19 2.89
CA LEU A 31 12.52 -6.55 4.28
C LEU A 31 13.52 -7.71 4.30
N TYR A 32 13.30 -8.75 3.50
CA TYR A 32 14.22 -9.88 3.39
C TYR A 32 15.61 -9.44 2.94
N ILE A 33 15.69 -8.65 1.87
CA ILE A 33 16.97 -8.15 1.34
C ILE A 33 17.67 -7.27 2.37
N ALA A 34 16.93 -6.38 3.05
CA ALA A 34 17.48 -5.51 4.08
C ALA A 34 18.10 -6.31 5.23
N ILE A 35 17.38 -7.31 5.76
CA ILE A 35 17.89 -8.18 6.84
C ILE A 35 19.16 -8.91 6.37
N ASN A 36 19.15 -9.54 5.19
CA ASN A 36 20.34 -10.25 4.68
C ASN A 36 21.55 -9.31 4.49
N LEU A 37 21.33 -8.08 4.01
CA LEU A 37 22.40 -7.09 3.88
C LEU A 37 22.95 -6.66 5.24
N PHE A 38 22.08 -6.42 6.23
CA PHE A 38 22.52 -6.06 7.58
C PHE A 38 23.21 -7.22 8.30
N MET A 39 22.82 -8.48 8.03
CA MET A 39 23.50 -9.67 8.57
C MET A 39 24.96 -9.74 8.16
N LEU A 40 25.30 -9.35 6.92
CA LEU A 40 26.69 -9.33 6.45
C LEU A 40 27.57 -8.35 7.25
N TYR A 41 26.97 -7.30 7.82
CA TYR A 41 27.69 -6.28 8.58
C TYR A 41 27.70 -6.56 10.09
N TYR A 42 26.56 -6.93 10.66
CA TYR A 42 26.40 -7.13 12.11
C TYR A 42 26.77 -8.54 12.60
N SER A 43 26.92 -9.53 11.71
CA SER A 43 27.32 -10.93 11.99
C SER A 43 26.59 -11.59 13.18
N ASP A 44 27.06 -11.36 14.41
CA ASP A 44 26.55 -11.96 15.65
C ASP A 44 25.82 -10.97 16.57
N ASP A 45 25.76 -9.68 16.22
CA ASP A 45 25.06 -8.65 17.00
C ASP A 45 23.63 -8.44 16.49
N TRP A 46 22.71 -9.25 17.02
CA TRP A 46 21.30 -9.29 16.61
C TRP A 46 20.50 -8.11 17.15
N GLU A 47 20.85 -7.59 18.33
CA GLU A 47 20.19 -6.43 18.92
C GLU A 47 20.41 -5.19 18.05
N GLY A 48 21.67 -4.93 17.65
CA GLY A 48 22.01 -3.82 16.74
C GLY A 48 21.37 -3.97 15.36
N LEU A 49 21.26 -5.19 14.85
CA LEU A 49 20.58 -5.47 13.58
C LEU A 49 19.08 -5.14 13.63
N PHE A 50 18.37 -5.55 14.67
CA PHE A 50 16.93 -5.27 14.80
C PHE A 50 16.65 -3.80 15.10
N GLU A 51 17.53 -3.13 15.86
CA GLU A 51 17.46 -1.68 16.04
C GLU A 51 17.58 -0.95 14.68
N ALA A 52 18.53 -1.35 13.84
CA ALA A 52 18.69 -0.78 12.50
C ALA A 52 17.46 -1.04 11.60
N VAL A 53 16.90 -2.24 11.63
CA VAL A 53 15.69 -2.61 10.87
C VAL A 53 14.45 -1.86 11.39
N THR A 54 14.41 -1.48 12.67
CA THR A 54 13.32 -0.67 13.22
C THR A 54 13.25 0.71 12.54
N GLY A 55 14.40 1.26 12.15
CA GLY A 55 14.49 2.48 11.34
C GLY A 55 13.76 2.38 9.99
N TYR A 56 13.74 1.20 9.36
CA TYR A 56 13.00 0.95 8.12
C TYR A 56 11.48 1.06 8.33
N GLY A 57 10.96 0.55 9.45
CA GLY A 57 9.55 0.70 9.83
C GLY A 57 9.14 2.14 10.10
N LEU A 58 10.00 2.91 10.76
CA LEU A 58 9.79 4.33 11.04
C LEU A 58 9.79 5.18 9.75
N GLY A 59 10.75 4.97 8.86
CA GLY A 59 10.83 5.67 7.58
C GLY A 59 9.61 5.44 6.69
N ARG A 60 9.05 4.24 6.73
CA ARG A 60 7.85 3.93 5.96
C ARG A 60 6.58 4.52 6.53
N SER A 61 6.43 4.46 7.85
CA SER A 61 5.26 5.03 8.53
C SER A 61 5.20 6.54 8.37
N SER A 62 6.36 7.21 8.39
CA SER A 62 6.44 8.66 8.14
C SER A 62 6.06 9.01 6.69
N MET A 63 6.58 8.28 5.69
CA MET A 63 6.20 8.51 4.29
C MET A 63 4.71 8.21 4.04
N ALA A 64 4.17 7.17 4.69
CA ALA A 64 2.75 6.83 4.63
C ALA A 64 1.85 7.92 5.22
N LEU A 65 2.29 8.57 6.31
CA LEU A 65 1.57 9.69 6.91
C LEU A 65 1.47 10.85 5.91
N PHE A 66 2.58 11.26 5.31
CA PHE A 66 2.59 12.35 4.33
C PHE A 66 1.77 12.01 3.08
N GLY A 67 1.87 10.78 2.56
CA GLY A 67 1.08 10.33 1.42
C GLY A 67 -0.43 10.37 1.70
N ARG A 68 -0.85 9.90 2.88
CA ARG A 68 -2.25 9.89 3.29
C ARG A 68 -2.80 11.30 3.56
N VAL A 69 -2.04 12.14 4.25
CA VAL A 69 -2.46 13.51 4.56
C VAL A 69 -2.47 14.37 3.30
N GLY A 70 -1.39 14.36 2.53
CA GLY A 70 -1.28 15.14 1.29
C GLY A 70 -2.31 14.72 0.25
N GLY A 71 -2.44 13.42 -0.02
CA GLY A 71 -3.42 12.89 -0.96
C GLY A 71 -4.86 13.09 -0.48
N GLY A 72 -5.11 12.92 0.83
CA GLY A 72 -6.43 13.13 1.43
C GLY A 72 -6.91 14.57 1.37
N ILE A 73 -6.03 15.55 1.62
CA ILE A 73 -6.35 16.97 1.47
C ILE A 73 -6.69 17.29 0.01
N TYR A 74 -5.86 16.83 -0.94
CA TYR A 74 -6.07 17.07 -2.36
C TYR A 74 -7.41 16.49 -2.85
N ALA A 75 -7.69 15.22 -2.54
CA ALA A 75 -8.92 14.55 -2.96
C ALA A 75 -10.17 15.19 -2.34
N LYS A 76 -10.13 15.50 -1.03
CA LYS A 76 -11.27 16.09 -0.32
C LYS A 76 -11.55 17.51 -0.81
N ALA A 77 -10.51 18.32 -1.01
CA ALA A 77 -10.67 19.69 -1.51
C ALA A 77 -11.25 19.71 -2.93
N ALA A 78 -10.75 18.85 -3.82
CA ALA A 78 -11.26 18.72 -5.17
C ALA A 78 -12.72 18.24 -5.21
N ASN A 79 -13.07 17.21 -4.43
CA ASN A 79 -14.43 16.68 -4.36
C ASN A 79 -15.43 17.70 -3.79
N VAL A 80 -15.05 18.44 -2.73
CA VAL A 80 -15.90 19.50 -2.19
C VAL A 80 -16.09 20.64 -3.20
N GLY A 81 -15.03 21.03 -3.92
CA GLY A 81 -15.11 22.04 -4.98
C GLY A 81 -16.04 21.65 -6.14
N VAL A 82 -15.91 20.41 -6.65
CA VAL A 82 -16.79 19.90 -7.72
C VAL A 82 -18.25 19.89 -7.29
N ASN A 83 -18.53 19.42 -6.08
CA ASN A 83 -19.90 19.27 -5.61
C ASN A 83 -20.57 20.61 -5.30
N LEU A 84 -19.85 21.57 -4.69
CA LEU A 84 -20.43 22.89 -4.37
C LEU A 84 -20.73 23.69 -5.64
N VAL A 85 -19.72 23.92 -6.48
CA VAL A 85 -19.88 24.78 -7.66
C VAL A 85 -20.71 24.10 -8.74
N GLY A 86 -20.52 22.79 -8.96
CA GLY A 86 -21.27 22.05 -9.97
C GLY A 86 -22.71 21.79 -9.56
N LYS A 87 -22.92 21.12 -8.43
CA LYS A 87 -24.23 20.61 -8.02
C LYS A 87 -25.09 21.66 -7.34
N VAL A 88 -24.52 22.47 -6.43
CA VAL A 88 -25.29 23.43 -5.61
C VAL A 88 -25.51 24.75 -6.35
N GLU A 89 -24.47 25.34 -6.95
CA GLU A 89 -24.60 26.65 -7.60
C GLU A 89 -25.15 26.55 -9.03
N ARG A 90 -24.64 25.60 -9.82
CA ARG A 90 -24.90 25.54 -11.27
C ARG A 90 -25.88 24.44 -11.67
N ASN A 91 -26.36 23.61 -10.74
CA ASN A 91 -27.28 22.49 -10.96
C ASN A 91 -26.84 21.54 -12.10
N ILE A 92 -25.53 21.36 -12.26
CA ILE A 92 -24.94 20.46 -13.26
C ILE A 92 -24.72 19.08 -12.60
N PRO A 93 -24.93 17.95 -13.31
CA PRO A 93 -24.58 16.64 -12.80
C PRO A 93 -23.13 16.55 -12.35
N LYS A 94 -22.88 15.68 -11.37
CA LYS A 94 -21.52 15.35 -10.92
C LYS A 94 -20.76 14.72 -12.09
N ASP A 95 -19.50 15.13 -12.27
CA ASP A 95 -18.60 14.65 -13.31
C ASP A 95 -18.95 15.09 -14.75
N ASP A 96 -19.64 16.23 -14.90
CA ASP A 96 -19.89 16.86 -16.20
C ASP A 96 -18.61 17.52 -16.76
N LEU A 97 -18.35 17.32 -18.05
CA LEU A 97 -17.21 17.89 -18.79
C LEU A 97 -17.15 19.43 -18.72
N ARG A 98 -18.29 20.10 -18.49
CA ARG A 98 -18.36 21.56 -18.34
C ARG A 98 -17.71 22.07 -17.06
N ASN A 99 -17.49 21.20 -16.07
CA ASN A 99 -16.83 21.55 -14.84
C ASN A 99 -15.36 21.10 -14.87
N LEU A 100 -14.45 22.04 -15.08
CA LEU A 100 -13.00 21.79 -15.14
C LEU A 100 -12.44 21.15 -13.84
N VAL A 101 -13.13 21.35 -12.71
CA VAL A 101 -12.71 20.81 -11.40
C VAL A 101 -12.89 19.28 -11.33
N VAL A 102 -13.68 18.67 -12.24
CA VAL A 102 -13.87 17.22 -12.33
C VAL A 102 -12.57 16.48 -12.61
N ILE A 103 -11.66 17.08 -13.39
CA ILE A 103 -10.34 16.48 -13.66
C ILE A 103 -9.54 16.39 -12.37
N ALA A 104 -9.53 17.46 -11.56
CA ALA A 104 -8.85 17.47 -10.27
C ALA A 104 -9.46 16.47 -9.29
N ASN A 105 -10.79 16.28 -9.32
CA ASN A 105 -11.47 15.26 -8.52
C ASN A 105 -11.03 13.84 -8.92
N ASN A 106 -11.05 13.51 -10.22
CA ASN A 106 -10.64 12.18 -10.69
C ASN A 106 -9.16 11.89 -10.43
N VAL A 107 -8.29 12.90 -10.54
CA VAL A 107 -6.88 12.78 -10.12
C VAL A 107 -6.81 12.58 -8.61
N GLY A 108 -7.64 13.29 -7.85
CA GLY A 108 -7.71 13.18 -6.40
C GLY A 108 -8.10 11.78 -5.94
N ASP A 109 -9.06 11.14 -6.59
CA ASP A 109 -9.44 9.76 -6.29
C ASP A 109 -8.27 8.77 -6.51
N LYS A 110 -7.37 9.03 -7.47
CA LYS A 110 -6.15 8.21 -7.66
C LYS A 110 -5.06 8.51 -6.63
N VAL A 111 -4.83 9.78 -6.31
CA VAL A 111 -3.75 10.21 -5.42
C VAL A 111 -4.11 9.96 -3.95
N GLY A 112 -5.34 10.30 -3.54
CA GLY A 112 -5.81 10.10 -2.18
C GLY A 112 -6.19 8.65 -1.91
N ASP A 113 -7.21 8.16 -2.63
CA ASP A 113 -7.87 6.91 -2.25
C ASP A 113 -7.05 5.67 -2.63
N ILE A 114 -6.28 5.71 -3.73
CA ILE A 114 -5.42 4.58 -4.10
C ILE A 114 -4.02 4.74 -3.51
N THR A 115 -3.34 5.86 -3.80
CA THR A 115 -1.93 6.02 -3.41
C THR A 115 -1.78 6.23 -1.91
N GLY A 116 -2.58 7.11 -1.31
CA GLY A 116 -2.58 7.36 0.13
C GLY A 116 -3.01 6.15 0.97
N MET A 117 -4.04 5.42 0.51
CA MET A 117 -4.47 4.19 1.20
C MET A 117 -3.46 3.05 1.04
N GLY A 118 -2.86 2.90 -0.15
CA GLY A 118 -1.78 1.95 -0.40
C GLY A 118 -0.55 2.21 0.49
N SER A 119 -0.13 3.47 0.62
CA SER A 119 0.99 3.82 1.51
C SER A 119 0.66 3.56 2.98
N TYR A 120 -0.58 3.82 3.41
CA TYR A 120 -1.02 3.53 4.77
C TYR A 120 -1.00 2.03 5.07
N PHE A 121 -1.54 1.22 4.15
CA PHE A 121 -1.51 -0.24 4.26
C PHE A 121 -0.06 -0.75 4.33
N PHE A 122 0.79 -0.27 3.42
CA PHE A 122 2.23 -0.58 3.39
C PHE A 122 2.91 -0.25 4.73
N GLY A 123 2.68 0.92 5.31
CA GLY A 123 3.25 1.25 6.63
C GLY A 123 2.78 0.31 7.75
N SER A 124 1.48 -0.04 7.76
CA SER A 124 0.89 -0.90 8.80
C SER A 124 1.28 -2.38 8.72
N MET A 125 1.54 -2.90 7.51
CA MET A 125 1.97 -4.29 7.29
C MET A 125 3.33 -4.57 7.91
N MET A 126 4.18 -3.54 7.98
CA MET A 126 5.55 -3.65 8.47
C MET A 126 5.67 -3.44 10.00
N SER A 127 4.69 -2.78 10.63
CA SER A 127 4.74 -2.49 12.07
C SER A 127 4.72 -3.76 12.92
N HIS A 128 3.94 -4.76 12.51
CA HIS A 128 3.78 -6.03 13.23
C HIS A 128 5.03 -6.93 13.17
N PRO A 129 5.63 -7.23 11.99
CA PRO A 129 6.83 -8.06 11.93
C PRO A 129 8.03 -7.41 12.63
N ILE A 130 8.21 -6.09 12.53
CA ILE A 130 9.30 -5.38 13.21
C ILE A 130 9.13 -5.46 14.73
N LEU A 131 7.92 -5.23 15.25
CA LEU A 131 7.65 -5.37 16.68
C LEU A 131 7.94 -6.79 17.18
N LEU A 132 7.58 -7.80 16.38
CA LEU A 132 7.84 -9.19 16.72
C LEU A 132 9.34 -9.53 16.71
N LEU A 133 10.09 -9.02 15.72
CA LEU A 133 11.55 -9.16 15.62
C LEU A 133 12.26 -8.54 16.83
N LEU A 134 11.77 -7.40 17.32
CA LEU A 134 12.31 -6.72 18.51
C LEU A 134 12.02 -7.49 19.80
N LEU A 135 10.84 -8.10 19.94
CA LEU A 135 10.42 -8.80 21.17
C LEU A 135 10.98 -10.23 21.28
N LEU A 136 11.28 -10.89 20.17
CA LEU A 136 11.76 -12.28 20.12
C LEU A 136 13.02 -12.40 19.24
N PRO A 137 14.22 -12.09 19.76
CA PRO A 137 15.47 -12.16 19.00
C PRO A 137 15.97 -13.60 18.72
N SER A 138 15.17 -14.63 19.01
CA SER A 138 15.56 -16.05 18.85
C SER A 138 15.87 -16.41 17.39
N HIS A 139 17.14 -16.72 17.09
CA HIS A 139 17.69 -17.02 15.75
C HIS A 139 16.83 -17.99 14.91
N HIS A 140 16.25 -19.01 15.56
CA HIS A 140 15.53 -20.08 14.86
C HIS A 140 14.12 -19.68 14.42
N LEU A 141 13.44 -18.81 15.17
CA LEU A 141 12.10 -18.33 14.84
C LEU A 141 12.15 -17.27 13.73
N VAL A 142 13.16 -16.39 13.77
CA VAL A 142 13.36 -15.34 12.77
C VAL A 142 13.67 -15.96 11.40
N SER A 143 14.58 -16.93 11.33
CA SER A 143 14.90 -17.62 10.07
C SER A 143 13.70 -18.40 9.49
N ILE A 144 12.90 -19.04 10.36
CA ILE A 144 11.69 -19.76 9.93
C ILE A 144 10.62 -18.78 9.46
N MET A 145 10.38 -17.68 10.18
CA MET A 145 9.38 -16.68 9.80
C MET A 145 9.72 -16.00 8.49
N ILE A 146 10.98 -15.61 8.30
CA ILE A 146 11.45 -15.00 7.07
C ILE A 146 11.29 -15.97 5.88
N SER A 147 11.63 -17.25 6.08
CA SER A 147 11.49 -18.27 5.04
C SER A 147 10.02 -18.56 4.73
N LEU A 148 9.16 -18.71 5.74
CA LEU A 148 7.74 -19.02 5.54
C LEU A 148 6.98 -17.84 4.91
N LEU A 149 7.25 -16.62 5.37
CA LEU A 149 6.54 -15.41 4.95
C LEU A 149 7.00 -14.92 3.58
N CYS A 150 8.22 -15.24 3.13
CA CYS A 150 8.72 -14.87 1.80
C CYS A 150 8.43 -15.93 0.72
N VAL A 151 8.49 -17.23 1.07
CA VAL A 151 8.33 -18.35 0.12
C VAL A 151 6.86 -18.59 -0.23
N ILE A 152 5.94 -18.51 0.74
CA ILE A 152 4.51 -18.77 0.53
C ILE A 152 3.86 -17.75 -0.46
N PRO A 153 4.07 -16.43 -0.34
CA PRO A 153 3.54 -15.49 -1.32
C PRO A 153 4.27 -15.60 -2.67
N CYS A 154 5.60 -15.71 -2.73
CA CYS A 154 6.31 -15.85 -4.00
C CYS A 154 5.93 -17.11 -4.80
N LEU A 155 5.64 -18.24 -4.14
CA LEU A 155 5.16 -19.45 -4.82
C LEU A 155 3.68 -19.40 -5.19
N SER A 156 2.86 -18.57 -4.55
CA SER A 156 1.43 -18.44 -4.87
C SER A 156 1.13 -17.37 -5.90
N VAL A 157 2.01 -16.37 -6.08
CA VAL A 157 1.86 -15.31 -7.09
C VAL A 157 1.70 -15.85 -8.53
N PRO A 158 2.42 -16.88 -9.00
CA PRO A 158 2.21 -17.42 -10.35
C PRO A 158 0.84 -18.08 -10.54
N TRP A 159 0.26 -18.66 -9.48
CA TRP A 159 -0.96 -19.46 -9.56
C TRP A 159 -2.22 -18.62 -9.44
N VAL A 160 -2.18 -17.51 -8.69
CA VAL A 160 -3.31 -16.57 -8.56
C VAL A 160 -3.63 -15.86 -9.88
N PHE A 161 -2.63 -15.66 -10.75
CA PHE A 161 -2.85 -15.14 -12.11
C PHE A 161 -3.40 -16.17 -13.10
N LEU A 162 -3.34 -17.47 -12.77
CA LEU A 162 -3.82 -18.54 -13.66
C LEU A 162 -5.30 -18.92 -13.44
N PHE A 163 -5.89 -18.55 -12.30
CA PHE A 163 -7.24 -18.95 -11.89
C PHE A 163 -8.24 -17.79 -11.75
N VAL A 164 -7.83 -16.56 -12.03
CA VAL A 164 -8.70 -15.38 -12.05
C VAL A 164 -8.87 -14.90 -13.45
#